data_AF-A0A261UDD2-F1
#
_entry.id   AF-A0A261UDD2-F1
#
_cell.length_a   1.000
_cell.length_b   1.000
_cell.length_c   1.000
_cell.angle_alpha   90.00
_cell.angle_beta   90.00
_cell.angle_gamma   90.00
#
_symmetry.space_group_name_H-M   'P 1'
#
loop_
_entity.id
_entity.type
_entity.pdbx_description
1 polymer ?
#
loop_
_entity_poly.entity_id
_entity_poly.type
_entity_poly.pdbx_seq_one_letter_code
_entity_poly.pdbx_strand_id
1 'polypeptide(L)'
;MTNKPMPSRDAQVIARTLAGESAASIAEDMHISKGRISQILVRNGLGGRLKHPGLSCIQWSVRQTVSGSWLCSGGGQSRLAGTPQAAFELWKADLLGQSTKTAQPQVATPPRTPSKPDALRLPAGMLHLAQRAAAAQPRLMNMGSRVREGGVL
;
A
#
# COMPACT_ATOMS: atom_id res chain seq x y z
N MET A 1 -17.61 -5.33 -43.58
CA MET A 1 -17.74 -5.86 -42.20
C MET A 1 -16.35 -6.15 -41.68
N THR A 2 -15.76 -5.21 -40.93
CA THR A 2 -14.38 -5.30 -40.45
C THR A 2 -14.37 -6.23 -39.24
N ASN A 3 -14.03 -7.50 -39.43
CA ASN A 3 -13.80 -8.42 -38.32
C ASN A 3 -12.63 -7.88 -37.50
N LYS A 4 -12.90 -7.25 -36.35
CA LYS A 4 -11.85 -7.01 -35.36
C LYS A 4 -11.27 -8.37 -35.00
N PRO A 5 -9.96 -8.61 -35.17
CA PRO A 5 -9.36 -9.86 -34.74
C PRO A 5 -9.67 -10.00 -33.26
N MET A 6 -10.43 -11.05 -32.91
CA MET A 6 -10.82 -11.27 -31.54
C MET A 6 -9.52 -11.46 -30.74
N PRO A 7 -9.23 -10.61 -29.74
CA PRO A 7 -7.99 -10.76 -28.98
C PRO A 7 -8.00 -12.14 -28.36
N SER A 8 -6.92 -12.88 -28.57
CA SER A 8 -6.70 -14.21 -27.98
C SER A 8 -7.09 -14.18 -26.50
N ARG A 9 -7.69 -15.26 -25.98
CA ARG A 9 -8.13 -15.36 -24.58
C ARG A 9 -7.04 -14.90 -23.61
N ASP A 10 -5.79 -15.22 -23.90
CA ASP A 10 -4.63 -14.81 -23.09
C ASP A 10 -4.42 -13.27 -23.10
N ALA A 11 -4.65 -12.59 -24.23
CA ALA A 11 -4.57 -11.14 -24.33
C ALA A 11 -5.68 -10.43 -23.52
N GLN A 12 -6.87 -11.04 -23.42
CA GLN A 12 -7.94 -10.51 -22.56
C GLN A 12 -7.61 -10.66 -21.08
N VAL A 13 -7.03 -11.81 -20.68
CA VAL A 13 -6.53 -12.01 -19.30
C VAL A 13 -5.47 -10.95 -18.96
N ILE A 14 -4.54 -10.69 -19.88
CA ILE A 14 -3.52 -9.65 -19.70
C ILE A 14 -4.18 -8.28 -19.56
N ALA A 15 -5.03 -7.89 -20.51
CA ALA A 15 -5.69 -6.57 -20.49
C ALA A 15 -6.47 -6.31 -19.20
N ARG A 16 -7.24 -7.29 -18.73
CA ARG A 16 -8.00 -7.20 -17.47
C ARG A 16 -7.09 -7.14 -16.24
N THR A 17 -6.02 -7.93 -16.21
CA THR A 17 -5.04 -7.87 -15.13
C THR A 17 -4.36 -6.49 -15.08
N LEU A 18 -4.06 -5.91 -16.25
CA LEU A 18 -3.50 -4.56 -16.36
C LEU A 18 -4.50 -3.48 -15.93
N ALA A 19 -5.79 -3.69 -16.15
CA ALA A 19 -6.87 -2.85 -15.62
C ALA A 19 -7.03 -2.95 -14.09
N GLY A 20 -6.26 -3.84 -13.43
CA GLY A 20 -6.29 -4.03 -11.98
C GLY A 20 -7.36 -5.00 -11.49
N GLU A 21 -8.03 -5.73 -12.40
CA GLU A 21 -8.95 -6.79 -12.00
C GLU A 21 -8.20 -7.90 -11.27
N SER A 22 -8.84 -8.46 -10.23
CA SER A 22 -8.25 -9.57 -9.49
C SER A 22 -8.26 -10.85 -10.33
N ALA A 23 -7.23 -11.68 -10.19
CA ALA A 23 -7.17 -12.98 -10.88
C ALA A 23 -8.35 -13.90 -10.52
N ALA A 24 -9.00 -13.69 -9.37
CA ALA A 24 -10.20 -14.42 -8.98
C ALA A 24 -11.41 -13.99 -9.84
N SER A 25 -11.61 -12.68 -10.01
CA SER A 25 -12.67 -12.12 -10.85
C SER A 25 -12.50 -12.57 -12.31
N ILE A 26 -11.28 -12.51 -12.83
CA ILE A 26 -10.97 -12.93 -14.21
C ILE A 26 -11.22 -14.44 -14.39
N ALA A 27 -10.89 -15.26 -13.39
CA ALA A 27 -11.10 -16.71 -13.44
C ALA A 27 -12.58 -17.07 -13.55
N GLU A 28 -13.42 -16.40 -12.77
CA GLU A 28 -14.86 -16.57 -12.75
C GLU A 28 -15.49 -16.16 -14.08
N ASP A 29 -15.22 -14.94 -14.54
CA ASP A 29 -15.79 -14.38 -15.77
C ASP A 29 -15.41 -15.16 -17.03
N MET A 30 -14.15 -15.60 -17.11
CA MET A 30 -13.62 -16.22 -18.33
C MET A 30 -13.71 -17.76 -18.30
N HIS A 31 -14.18 -18.32 -17.19
CA HIS A 31 -14.21 -19.75 -16.90
C HIS A 31 -12.84 -20.43 -17.09
N ILE A 32 -11.79 -19.84 -16.52
CA ILE A 32 -10.42 -20.36 -16.56
C ILE A 32 -9.88 -20.56 -15.15
N SER A 33 -9.05 -21.58 -14.94
CA SER A 33 -8.45 -21.82 -13.63
C SER A 33 -7.47 -20.70 -13.24
N LYS A 34 -7.39 -20.39 -11.94
CA LYS A 34 -6.40 -19.45 -11.39
C LYS A 34 -4.96 -19.84 -11.75
N GLY A 35 -4.69 -21.14 -11.85
CA GLY A 35 -3.39 -21.66 -12.28
C GLY A 35 -3.07 -21.29 -13.74
N ARG A 36 -4.06 -21.37 -14.65
CA ARG A 36 -3.89 -20.95 -16.05
C ARG A 36 -3.63 -19.46 -16.16
N ILE A 37 -4.36 -18.63 -15.40
CA ILE A 37 -4.11 -17.18 -15.32
C ILE A 37 -2.69 -16.93 -14.83
N SER A 38 -2.25 -17.59 -13.75
CA SER A 38 -0.88 -17.45 -13.25
C SER A 38 0.17 -17.83 -14.30
N GLN A 39 -0.04 -18.91 -15.07
CA GLN A 39 0.87 -19.29 -16.16
C GLN A 39 0.93 -18.24 -17.27
N ILE A 40 -0.22 -17.67 -17.66
CA ILE A 40 -0.30 -16.59 -18.64
C ILE A 40 0.49 -15.38 -18.14
N LEU A 41 0.30 -14.97 -16.88
CA LEU A 41 1.02 -13.83 -16.31
C LEU A 41 2.53 -14.07 -16.23
N VAL A 42 2.97 -15.26 -15.80
CA VAL A 42 4.39 -15.63 -15.76
C VAL A 42 5.01 -15.59 -17.14
N ARG A 43 4.36 -16.21 -18.14
CA ARG A 43 4.87 -16.25 -19.51
C ARG A 43 4.98 -14.86 -20.15
N ASN A 44 4.17 -13.90 -19.70
CA ASN A 44 4.19 -12.52 -20.17
C ASN A 44 4.93 -11.55 -19.23
N GLY A 45 5.63 -12.05 -18.19
CA GLY A 45 6.42 -11.21 -17.29
C GLY A 45 5.61 -10.27 -16.38
N LEU A 46 4.33 -10.58 -16.13
CA LEU A 46 3.43 -9.73 -15.33
C LEU A 46 3.25 -10.19 -13.88
N GLY A 47 3.77 -11.36 -13.53
CA GLY A 47 3.73 -11.87 -12.18
C GLY A 47 4.32 -13.26 -12.09
N GLY A 48 4.65 -13.69 -10.87
CA GLY A 48 5.21 -15.02 -10.69
C GLY A 48 5.71 -15.26 -9.28
N ARG A 49 6.50 -16.33 -9.14
CA ARG A 49 7.20 -16.67 -7.91
C ARG A 49 8.69 -16.59 -8.16
N LEU A 50 9.39 -15.83 -7.33
CA LEU A 50 10.85 -15.77 -7.33
C LEU A 50 11.38 -16.55 -6.13
N LYS A 51 12.36 -17.43 -6.35
CA LYS A 51 13.08 -18.07 -5.25
C LYS A 51 14.11 -17.08 -4.72
N HIS A 52 14.09 -16.85 -3.41
CA HIS A 52 15.02 -15.94 -2.74
C HIS A 52 15.84 -16.73 -1.71
N PRO A 53 17.16 -16.53 -1.64
CA PRO A 53 18.00 -17.17 -0.63
C PRO A 53 17.73 -16.55 0.75
N GLY A 54 17.02 -17.28 1.62
CA GLY A 54 16.71 -16.86 2.99
C GLY A 54 15.23 -16.57 3.26
N LEU A 55 14.39 -16.59 2.22
CA LEU A 55 12.93 -16.50 2.35
C LEU A 55 12.25 -17.64 1.59
N SER A 56 11.01 -17.95 1.96
CA SER A 56 10.14 -18.76 1.11
C SER A 56 9.90 -18.05 -0.23
N CYS A 57 9.39 -18.78 -1.23
CA CYS A 57 9.17 -18.22 -2.56
C CYS A 57 8.37 -16.90 -2.49
N ILE A 58 8.91 -15.84 -3.07
CA ILE A 58 8.31 -14.52 -3.04
C ILE A 58 7.38 -14.40 -4.23
N GLN A 59 6.09 -14.21 -3.96
CA GLN A 59 5.13 -13.88 -4.98
C GLN A 59 5.32 -12.42 -5.39
N TRP A 60 5.46 -12.19 -6.69
CA TRP A 60 5.60 -10.85 -7.26
C TRP A 60 4.53 -10.60 -8.32
N SER A 61 4.20 -9.33 -8.51
CA SER A 61 3.24 -8.87 -9.49
C SER A 61 3.66 -7.52 -10.06
N VAL A 62 3.34 -7.31 -11.33
CA VAL A 62 3.56 -6.05 -12.03
C VAL A 62 2.20 -5.51 -12.44
N ARG A 63 1.95 -4.24 -12.11
CA ARG A 63 0.72 -3.52 -12.49
C ARG A 63 1.06 -2.15 -13.04
N GLN A 64 0.21 -1.64 -13.92
CA GLN A 64 0.32 -0.26 -14.38
C GLN A 64 -0.31 0.68 -13.35
N THR A 65 0.32 1.83 -13.12
CA THR A 65 -0.21 2.91 -12.27
C THR A 65 -1.06 3.88 -13.08
N VAL A 66 -1.85 4.71 -12.40
CA VAL A 66 -2.65 5.77 -13.02
C VAL A 66 -1.80 6.75 -13.85
N SER A 67 -0.52 6.92 -13.49
CA SER A 67 0.45 7.75 -14.21
C SER A 67 1.06 7.08 -15.46
N GLY A 68 0.62 5.88 -15.82
CA GLY A 68 1.17 5.10 -16.93
C GLY A 68 2.50 4.41 -16.63
N SER A 69 3.05 4.61 -15.43
CA SER A 69 4.26 3.91 -14.94
C SER A 69 3.92 2.47 -14.55
N TRP A 70 4.95 1.63 -14.45
CA TRP A 70 4.81 0.23 -14.07
C TRP A 70 5.36 0.01 -12.67
N LEU A 71 4.54 -0.56 -11.80
CA LEU A 71 4.89 -0.90 -10.43
C LEU A 71 5.08 -2.41 -10.33
N CYS A 72 6.30 -2.86 -10.04
CA CYS A 72 6.57 -4.23 -9.59
C CYS A 72 6.53 -4.27 -8.07
N SER A 73 5.85 -5.26 -7.49
CA SER A 73 5.70 -5.42 -6.05
C SER A 73 5.79 -6.89 -5.64
N GLY A 74 6.40 -7.15 -4.48
CA GLY A 74 6.59 -8.49 -3.94
C GLY A 74 7.58 -8.48 -2.78
N GLY A 75 7.39 -9.36 -1.79
CA GLY A 75 8.33 -9.50 -0.66
C GLY A 75 8.45 -8.23 0.20
N GLY A 76 7.38 -7.44 0.30
CA GLY A 76 7.38 -6.18 1.06
C GLY A 76 8.06 -5.00 0.36
N GLN A 77 8.60 -5.19 -0.85
CA GLN A 77 9.24 -4.14 -1.64
C GLN A 77 8.39 -3.79 -2.87
N SER A 78 8.58 -2.58 -3.39
CA SER A 78 7.97 -2.15 -4.65
C SER A 78 8.88 -1.19 -5.41
N ARG A 79 8.88 -1.27 -6.75
CA ARG A 79 9.69 -0.40 -7.63
C ARG A 79 8.88 0.04 -8.84
N LEU A 80 9.09 1.30 -9.22
CA LEU A 80 8.45 1.94 -10.37
C LEU A 80 9.42 2.05 -11.54
N ALA A 81 8.92 1.85 -12.75
CA ALA A 81 9.68 2.11 -13.98
C ALA A 81 8.77 2.51 -15.16
N GLY A 82 9.38 2.90 -16.27
CA GLY A 82 8.66 3.19 -17.51
C GLY A 82 8.12 1.96 -18.24
N THR A 83 8.63 0.77 -17.95
CA THR A 83 8.22 -0.50 -18.59
C THR A 83 8.03 -1.61 -17.55
N PRO A 84 7.21 -2.63 -17.81
CA PRO A 84 6.99 -3.73 -16.88
C PRO A 84 8.29 -4.48 -16.57
N GLN A 85 9.12 -4.73 -17.59
CA GLN A 85 10.40 -5.39 -17.44
C GLN A 85 11.37 -4.57 -16.58
N ALA A 86 11.47 -3.25 -16.81
CA ALA A 86 12.36 -2.40 -16.01
C ALA A 86 11.91 -2.34 -14.54
N ALA A 87 10.60 -2.33 -14.28
CA ALA A 87 10.07 -2.36 -12.92
C ALA A 87 10.44 -3.68 -12.21
N PHE A 88 10.35 -4.81 -12.93
CA PHE A 88 10.76 -6.11 -12.43
C PHE A 88 12.26 -6.19 -12.14
N GLU A 89 13.12 -5.76 -13.06
CA GLU A 89 14.57 -5.79 -12.86
C GLU A 89 15.00 -4.89 -11.69
N LEU A 90 14.42 -3.68 -11.56
CA LEU A 90 14.68 -2.81 -10.42
C LEU A 90 14.23 -3.43 -9.10
N TRP A 91 13.04 -4.03 -9.07
CA TRP A 91 12.53 -4.74 -7.90
C TRP A 91 13.41 -5.93 -7.52
N LYS A 92 13.82 -6.73 -8.51
CA LYS A 92 14.69 -7.89 -8.31
C LYS A 92 16.07 -7.50 -7.81
N ALA A 93 16.66 -6.43 -8.36
CA ALA A 93 17.94 -5.91 -7.91
C ALA A 93 17.88 -5.44 -6.45
N ASP A 94 16.80 -4.74 -6.05
CA ASP A 94 16.59 -4.31 -4.67
C ASP A 94 16.42 -5.48 -3.71
N LEU A 95 15.61 -6.47 -4.12
CA LEU A 95 15.33 -7.66 -3.34
C LEU A 95 16.59 -8.51 -3.10
N LEU A 96 17.50 -8.56 -4.08
CA LEU A 96 18.78 -9.28 -3.98
C LEU A 96 19.91 -8.43 -3.39
N GLY A 97 19.63 -7.20 -2.94
CA GLY A 97 20.64 -6.30 -2.37
C GLY A 97 21.68 -5.80 -3.37
N GLN A 98 21.39 -5.91 -4.68
CA GLN A 98 22.27 -5.48 -5.77
C GLN A 98 21.98 -4.05 -6.25
N SER A 99 21.06 -3.32 -5.60
CA SER A 99 20.75 -1.96 -6.01
C SER A 99 21.92 -1.02 -5.70
N THR A 100 22.63 -0.61 -6.75
CA THR A 100 23.53 0.54 -6.69
C THR A 100 22.70 1.75 -6.30
N LYS A 101 23.21 2.52 -5.34
CA LYS A 101 22.62 3.71 -4.74
C LYS A 101 22.27 4.78 -5.79
N THR A 102 21.19 4.60 -6.54
CA THR A 102 20.60 5.62 -7.40
C THR A 102 19.27 6.01 -6.77
N ALA A 103 19.25 7.24 -6.25
CA ALA A 103 18.06 7.84 -5.66
C ALA A 103 16.89 7.80 -6.67
N GLN A 104 15.83 7.08 -6.32
CA GLN A 104 14.54 7.18 -7.00
C GLN A 104 13.40 7.06 -5.97
N PRO A 105 12.24 7.68 -6.27
CA PRO A 105 11.25 8.05 -5.27
C PRO A 105 10.60 6.80 -4.69
N GLN A 106 10.84 6.60 -3.39
CA GLN A 106 9.92 5.82 -2.58
C GLN A 106 8.55 6.49 -2.76
N VAL A 107 7.58 5.77 -3.32
CA VAL A 107 6.18 6.13 -3.09
C VAL A 107 6.04 6.04 -1.59
N ALA A 108 6.11 7.19 -0.93
CA ALA A 108 5.92 7.31 0.49
C ALA A 108 4.54 6.72 0.75
N THR A 109 4.50 5.51 1.30
CA THR A 109 3.51 5.22 2.33
C THR A 109 3.54 6.44 3.25
N PRO A 110 2.40 7.11 3.53
CA PRO A 110 2.42 8.22 4.46
C PRO A 110 3.15 7.75 5.72
N PRO A 111 4.11 8.53 6.24
CA PRO A 111 4.83 8.12 7.41
C PRO A 111 3.79 7.81 8.48
N ARG A 112 3.74 6.54 8.91
CA ARG A 112 3.25 6.24 10.25
C ARG A 112 4.27 6.91 11.15
N THR A 113 3.96 8.16 11.51
CA THR A 113 4.62 8.83 12.61
C THR A 113 4.60 7.86 13.79
N PRO A 114 5.74 7.64 14.46
CA PRO A 114 5.70 7.12 15.81
C PRO A 114 5.07 8.23 16.65
N SER A 115 3.74 8.27 16.69
CA SER A 115 3.03 9.05 17.71
C SER A 115 3.43 8.43 19.03
N LYS A 116 4.14 9.23 19.83
CA LYS A 116 4.21 9.10 21.29
C LYS A 116 2.85 8.64 21.83
N PRO A 117 2.79 7.88 22.94
CA PRO A 117 1.53 7.43 23.50
C PRO A 117 0.75 8.65 24.02
N ASP A 118 -0.02 9.27 23.13
CA ASP A 118 -1.02 10.25 23.48
C ASP A 118 -2.16 9.50 24.13
N ALA A 119 -2.46 9.93 25.35
CA ALA A 119 -3.38 9.29 26.25
C ALA A 119 -4.74 9.01 25.60
N LEU A 120 -5.19 7.75 25.71
CA LEU A 120 -6.60 7.36 25.89
C LEU A 120 -7.63 8.15 25.07
N ARG A 121 -7.56 8.05 23.74
CA ARG A 121 -8.69 8.43 22.88
C ARG A 121 -9.68 7.27 22.81
N LEU A 122 -10.73 7.37 23.63
CA LEU A 122 -11.85 6.44 23.72
C LEU A 122 -12.63 6.39 22.39
N PRO A 123 -13.12 5.21 21.95
CA PRO A 123 -13.89 5.06 20.73
C PRO A 123 -15.25 5.77 20.81
N ALA A 124 -15.77 6.22 19.66
CA ALA A 124 -16.95 7.09 19.55
C ALA A 124 -18.25 6.56 20.21
N GLY A 125 -18.34 5.25 20.48
CA GLY A 125 -19.45 4.64 21.23
C GLY A 125 -19.48 4.96 22.72
N MET A 126 -18.40 5.52 23.31
CA MET A 126 -18.32 5.87 24.73
C MET A 126 -18.59 7.35 25.04
N LEU A 127 -18.74 8.20 24.03
CA LEU A 127 -18.97 9.65 24.22
C LEU A 127 -20.34 9.99 24.83
N HIS A 128 -21.34 9.11 24.69
CA HIS A 128 -22.71 9.41 25.11
C HIS A 128 -22.98 9.13 26.61
N LEU A 129 -22.07 8.43 27.31
CA LEU A 129 -22.21 8.18 28.75
C LEU A 129 -21.52 9.27 29.61
N ALA A 130 -20.48 9.91 29.09
CA ALA A 130 -19.72 10.94 29.81
C ALA A 130 -20.48 12.27 29.97
N GLN A 131 -21.46 12.53 29.09
CA GLN A 131 -22.20 13.79 29.06
C GLN A 131 -23.25 13.91 30.18
N ARG A 132 -23.60 12.81 30.86
CA ARG A 132 -24.52 12.81 32.03
C ARG A 132 -23.81 13.04 33.38
N ALA A 133 -22.50 12.87 33.46
CA ALA A 133 -21.75 12.97 34.72
C ALA A 133 -21.31 14.42 35.07
N ALA A 134 -21.42 15.37 34.14
CA ALA A 134 -20.97 16.74 34.32
C ALA A 134 -21.94 17.63 35.13
N ALA A 135 -23.12 17.12 35.52
CA ALA A 135 -24.15 17.89 36.23
C ALA A 135 -24.06 17.82 37.78
N ALA A 136 -23.07 17.11 38.34
CA ALA A 136 -23.08 16.75 39.77
C ALA A 136 -21.81 17.09 40.57
N GLN A 137 -20.91 17.96 40.10
CA GLN A 137 -19.75 18.36 40.91
C GLN A 137 -19.81 19.83 41.35
N PRO A 138 -19.85 20.10 42.67
CA PRO A 138 -19.93 21.44 43.22
C PRO A 138 -18.63 22.22 43.01
N ARG A 139 -18.78 23.48 42.60
CA ARG A 139 -17.70 24.48 42.51
C ARG A 139 -17.05 24.70 43.89
N LEU A 140 -15.76 24.41 44.01
CA LEU A 140 -14.91 24.98 45.07
C LEU A 140 -14.19 26.21 44.53
N MET A 141 -14.38 27.32 45.24
CA MET A 141 -13.97 28.66 44.89
C MET A 141 -12.46 28.91 45.07
N ASN A 142 -11.97 29.84 44.24
CA ASN A 142 -10.80 30.68 44.42
C ASN A 142 -10.61 31.23 45.84
N MET A 143 -9.37 31.21 46.32
CA MET A 143 -8.68 32.25 47.11
C MET A 143 -7.17 32.00 46.93
N GLY A 144 -6.26 32.92 46.66
CA GLY A 144 -6.23 34.37 46.50
C GLY A 144 -4.78 34.73 46.08
N SER A 145 -4.58 35.66 45.15
CA SER A 145 -4.11 37.04 45.41
C SER A 145 -2.57 37.17 45.50
N ARG A 146 -1.91 37.72 44.45
CA ARG A 146 -1.28 39.08 44.33
C ARG A 146 -0.04 39.29 45.23
N VAL A 147 1.11 39.77 44.76
CA VAL A 147 1.56 41.18 44.52
C VAL A 147 3.08 41.05 44.17
N ARG A 148 3.62 41.50 43.01
CA ARG A 148 4.16 42.83 42.59
C ARG A 148 5.59 43.19 43.08
N GLU A 149 6.37 43.78 42.16
CA GLU A 149 7.64 44.57 42.31
C GLU A 149 8.88 43.77 42.78
N GLY A 150 10.12 43.90 42.28
CA GLY A 150 10.87 44.95 41.60
C GLY A 150 12.22 45.07 42.33
N GLY A 151 13.38 45.01 41.67
CA GLY A 151 14.66 45.29 42.34
C GLY A 151 15.92 44.67 41.73
N VAL A 152 16.69 45.53 41.07
CA VAL A 152 18.08 45.37 40.62
C VAL A 152 19.01 45.43 41.84
N LEU A 153 20.04 44.57 41.88
CA LEU A 153 21.40 44.90 42.31
C LEU A 153 22.38 44.02 41.54
#